data_AF-A0A927MJ08-F1
#
_entry.id   AF-A0A927MJ08-F1
#
_cell.length_a   1.000
_cell.length_b   1.000
_cell.length_c   1.000
_cell.angle_alpha   90.00
_cell.angle_beta   90.00
_cell.angle_gamma   90.00
#
_symmetry.space_group_name_H-M   'P 1'
#
loop_
_entity.id
_entity.type
_entity.pdbx_description
1 polymer ?
#
loop_
_entity_poly.entity_id
_entity_poly.type
_entity_poly.pdbx_seq_one_letter_code
_entity_poly.pdbx_strand_id
1 'polypeptide(L)'
;MLAAFISARFISRREHQKTNRIIFEKCYSKIFQFIEYDLFSEKVRLETVRYYGESIVRILDDANMYYYPSLKIYAERLRIASEENYQELWGYFSGRFGDEYDRISRSIGVPIRTRVYRLSRSHYEDQGHWWRIYLFSGKEAIIDTVSIVTLAAILLFYLL
;
A
#
# COMPACT_ATOMS: atom_id res chain seq x y z
N MET A 1 -11.43 31.69 -11.23
CA MET A 1 -10.29 31.12 -10.47
C MET A 1 -10.59 29.74 -9.89
N LEU A 2 -11.67 29.54 -9.11
CA LEU A 2 -11.97 28.24 -8.49
C LEU A 2 -12.06 27.07 -9.49
N ALA A 3 -12.73 27.29 -10.63
CA ALA A 3 -12.85 26.29 -11.68
C ALA A 3 -11.48 25.87 -12.26
N ALA A 4 -10.52 26.79 -12.39
CA ALA A 4 -9.17 26.48 -12.86
C ALA A 4 -8.38 25.66 -11.82
N PHE A 5 -8.52 25.96 -10.53
CA PHE A 5 -7.92 25.17 -9.45
C PHE A 5 -8.50 23.75 -9.38
N ILE A 6 -9.82 23.63 -9.53
CA ILE A 6 -10.51 22.34 -9.56
C ILE A 6 -10.05 21.51 -10.76
N SER A 7 -10.04 22.11 -11.96
CA SER A 7 -9.57 21.44 -13.18
C SER A 7 -8.10 21.02 -13.10
N ALA A 8 -7.21 21.89 -12.59
CA ALA A 8 -5.80 21.56 -12.38
C ALA A 8 -5.62 20.38 -11.42
N ARG A 9 -6.41 20.32 -10.33
CA ARG A 9 -6.42 19.21 -9.37
C ARG A 9 -6.92 17.90 -9.99
N PHE A 10 -7.91 17.95 -10.87
CA PHE A 10 -8.40 16.75 -11.56
C PHE A 10 -7.40 16.23 -12.60
N ILE A 11 -6.76 17.13 -13.34
CA ILE A 11 -5.73 16.78 -14.33
C ILE A 11 -4.52 16.15 -13.62
N SER A 12 -4.03 16.78 -12.56
CA SER A 12 -2.87 16.27 -11.80
C SER A 12 -3.16 14.92 -11.14
N ARG A 13 -4.39 14.68 -10.65
CA ARG A 13 -4.82 13.36 -10.18
C ARG A 13 -4.75 12.30 -11.27
N ARG A 14 -5.24 12.59 -12.49
CA ARG A 14 -5.17 11.65 -13.61
C ARG A 14 -3.74 11.34 -14.04
N GLU A 15 -2.89 12.35 -14.09
CA GLU A 15 -1.48 12.19 -14.45
C GLU A 15 -0.74 11.36 -13.39
N HIS A 16 -0.96 11.65 -12.11
CA HIS A 16 -0.40 10.88 -11.01
C HIS A 16 -0.84 9.40 -11.06
N GLN A 17 -2.11 9.14 -11.35
CA GLN A 17 -2.63 7.77 -11.51
C GLN A 17 -2.00 7.04 -12.70
N LYS A 18 -1.79 7.73 -13.84
CA LYS A 18 -1.10 7.15 -15.00
C LYS A 18 0.33 6.77 -14.66
N THR A 19 1.08 7.67 -14.02
CA THR A 19 2.47 7.41 -13.61
C THR A 19 2.54 6.26 -12.61
N ASN A 20 1.68 6.25 -11.59
CA ASN A 20 1.64 5.18 -10.60
C ASN A 20 1.29 3.82 -11.23
N ARG A 21 0.43 3.80 -12.27
CA ARG A 21 0.12 2.58 -13.01
C ARG A 21 1.34 2.05 -13.76
N ILE A 22 2.11 2.92 -14.42
CA ILE A 22 3.34 2.53 -15.10
C ILE A 22 4.37 2.01 -14.09
N ILE A 23 4.56 2.70 -12.97
CA ILE A 23 5.44 2.26 -11.87
C ILE A 23 5.00 0.87 -11.35
N PHE A 24 3.70 0.68 -11.16
CA PHE A 24 3.14 -0.58 -10.69
C PHE A 24 3.42 -1.75 -11.64
N GLU A 25 3.11 -1.56 -12.92
CA GLU A 25 3.25 -2.58 -13.95
C GLU A 25 4.72 -2.89 -14.24
N LYS A 26 5.61 -1.89 -14.19
CA LYS A 26 7.03 -2.09 -14.49
C LYS A 26 7.82 -2.73 -13.36
N CYS A 27 7.60 -2.34 -12.10
CA CYS A 27 8.40 -2.82 -10.98
C CYS A 27 7.60 -3.40 -9.80
N TYR A 28 6.66 -2.66 -9.20
CA TYR A 28 6.05 -3.08 -7.92
C TYR A 28 5.30 -4.40 -8.00
N SER A 29 4.57 -4.65 -9.09
CA SER A 29 3.86 -5.93 -9.31
C SER A 29 4.82 -7.11 -9.38
N LYS A 30 5.94 -6.96 -10.10
CA LYS A 30 6.97 -8.00 -10.27
C LYS A 30 7.70 -8.26 -8.96
N ILE A 31 8.09 -7.20 -8.25
CA ILE A 31 8.75 -7.33 -6.94
C ILE A 31 7.83 -8.05 -5.98
N PHE A 32 6.56 -7.62 -5.89
CA PHE A 32 5.58 -8.25 -5.01
C PHE A 32 5.42 -9.74 -5.33
N GLN A 33 5.20 -10.09 -6.61
CA GLN A 33 5.04 -11.49 -7.03
C GLN A 33 6.27 -12.34 -6.69
N PHE A 34 7.47 -11.75 -6.73
CA PHE A 34 8.71 -12.44 -6.44
C PHE A 34 8.93 -12.72 -4.95
N ILE A 35 8.53 -11.80 -4.07
CA ILE A 35 8.77 -11.90 -2.62
C ILE A 35 7.52 -12.22 -1.78
N GLU A 36 6.35 -12.39 -2.40
CA GLU A 36 5.03 -12.45 -1.73
C GLU A 36 5.00 -13.39 -0.52
N TYR A 37 5.58 -14.58 -0.64
CA TYR A 37 5.55 -15.60 0.41
C TYR A 37 6.32 -15.18 1.66
N ASP A 38 7.46 -14.53 1.46
CA ASP A 38 8.40 -14.20 2.52
C ASP A 38 8.28 -12.74 2.99
N LEU A 39 7.53 -11.90 2.26
CA LEU A 39 7.44 -10.45 2.49
C LEU A 39 7.21 -10.09 3.96
N PHE A 40 6.37 -10.84 4.69
CA PHE A 40 6.09 -10.59 6.12
C PHE A 40 6.61 -11.72 7.02
N SER A 41 7.54 -12.53 6.53
CA SER A 41 8.17 -13.60 7.30
C SER A 41 9.28 -13.03 8.18
N GLU A 42 9.26 -13.39 9.46
CA GLU A 42 10.31 -13.05 10.43
C GLU A 42 11.55 -13.95 10.29
N LYS A 43 11.47 -15.03 9.49
CA LYS A 43 12.49 -16.09 9.41
C LYS A 43 13.07 -16.26 8.01
N VAL A 44 13.39 -15.16 7.33
CA VAL A 44 14.06 -15.20 6.03
C VAL A 44 15.56 -15.37 6.24
N ARG A 45 16.21 -16.32 5.57
CA ARG A 45 17.66 -16.57 5.73
C ARG A 45 18.48 -15.49 5.02
N LEU A 46 19.71 -15.24 5.49
CA LEU A 46 20.63 -14.26 4.90
C LEU A 46 20.80 -14.44 3.38
N GLU A 47 21.04 -15.67 2.92
CA GLU A 47 21.21 -15.99 1.50
C GLU A 47 19.99 -15.57 0.68
N THR A 48 18.79 -15.82 1.21
CA THR A 48 17.53 -15.43 0.60
C THR A 48 17.38 -13.91 0.58
N VAL A 49 17.74 -13.20 1.65
CA VAL A 49 17.73 -11.73 1.70
C VAL A 49 18.64 -11.12 0.64
N ARG A 50 19.88 -11.62 0.52
CA ARG A 50 20.82 -11.16 -0.51
C ARG A 50 20.31 -11.44 -1.92
N TYR A 51 19.76 -12.64 -2.13
CA TYR A 51 19.14 -13.03 -3.40
C TYR A 51 17.97 -12.12 -3.78
N TYR A 52 17.16 -11.74 -2.80
CA TYR A 52 16.09 -10.77 -2.98
C TYR A 52 16.63 -9.40 -3.33
N GLY A 53 17.63 -8.88 -2.60
CA GLY A 53 18.27 -7.61 -2.91
C GLY A 53 18.76 -7.53 -4.36
N GLU A 54 19.54 -8.52 -4.79
CA GLU A 54 20.07 -8.60 -6.17
C GLU A 54 18.93 -8.65 -7.21
N SER A 55 17.93 -9.50 -7.00
CA SER A 55 16.83 -9.67 -7.96
C SER A 55 15.95 -8.42 -8.04
N ILE A 56 15.70 -7.75 -6.92
CA ILE A 56 14.95 -6.49 -6.88
C ILE A 56 15.73 -5.38 -7.58
N VAL A 57 17.04 -5.26 -7.37
CA VAL A 57 17.87 -4.29 -8.10
C VAL A 57 17.74 -4.48 -9.60
N ARG A 58 17.80 -5.73 -10.10
CA ARG A 58 17.61 -6.03 -11.53
C ARG A 58 16.23 -5.62 -12.04
N ILE A 59 15.16 -5.93 -11.30
CA ILE A 59 13.80 -5.51 -11.65
C ILE A 59 13.70 -3.98 -11.77
N LEU A 60 14.39 -3.25 -10.90
CA LEU A 60 14.40 -1.78 -10.90
C LEU A 60 15.23 -1.22 -12.06
N ASP A 61 16.34 -1.85 -12.41
CA ASP A 61 17.15 -1.48 -13.58
C ASP A 61 16.36 -1.64 -14.87
N ASP A 62 15.61 -2.74 -15.01
CA ASP A 62 14.73 -3.00 -16.16
C ASP A 62 13.51 -2.08 -16.21
N ALA A 63 13.18 -1.40 -15.10
CA ALA A 63 12.02 -0.52 -15.01
C ALA A 63 12.23 0.84 -15.69
N ASN A 64 13.40 1.12 -16.28
CA ASN A 64 13.71 2.37 -16.99
C ASN A 64 13.36 3.62 -16.17
N MET A 65 13.83 3.68 -14.91
CA MET A 65 13.58 4.79 -13.96
C MET A 65 12.12 4.95 -13.49
N TYR A 66 11.20 4.05 -13.86
CA TYR A 66 9.82 4.04 -13.35
C TYR A 66 9.74 3.30 -12.00
N TYR A 67 10.40 3.87 -10.99
CA TYR A 67 10.36 3.40 -9.60
C TYR A 67 10.70 4.55 -8.63
N TYR A 68 10.37 4.36 -7.35
CA TYR A 68 10.77 5.30 -6.31
C TYR A 68 12.24 5.09 -5.91
N PRO A 69 13.13 6.11 -5.95
CA PRO A 69 14.57 5.93 -5.74
C PRO A 69 14.95 5.29 -4.40
N SER A 70 14.17 5.55 -3.34
CA SER A 70 14.35 4.93 -2.03
C SER A 70 14.31 3.40 -2.08
N LEU A 71 13.47 2.83 -2.95
CA LEU A 71 13.33 1.39 -3.09
C LEU A 71 14.62 0.72 -3.56
N LYS A 72 15.32 1.35 -4.52
CA LYS A 72 16.61 0.84 -5.01
C LYS A 72 17.67 0.89 -3.91
N ILE A 73 17.70 1.95 -3.11
CA ILE A 73 18.61 2.06 -1.96
C ILE A 73 18.37 0.92 -0.97
N TYR A 74 17.11 0.58 -0.69
CA TYR A 74 16.80 -0.52 0.23
C TYR A 74 17.19 -1.88 -0.34
N ALA A 75 16.91 -2.12 -1.64
CA ALA A 75 17.31 -3.36 -2.31
C ALA A 75 18.84 -3.55 -2.34
N GLU A 76 19.58 -2.48 -2.58
CA GLU A 76 21.04 -2.46 -2.52
C GLU A 76 21.58 -2.83 -1.14
N ARG A 77 20.93 -2.34 -0.06
CA ARG A 77 21.29 -2.72 1.31
C ARG A 77 21.03 -4.21 1.57
N LEU A 78 19.93 -4.77 1.08
CA LEU A 78 19.66 -6.20 1.19
C LEU A 78 20.72 -7.03 0.45
N ARG A 79 21.14 -6.57 -0.73
CA ARG A 79 22.16 -7.25 -1.56
C ARG A 79 23.48 -7.44 -0.82
N ILE A 80 23.90 -6.44 -0.05
CA ILE A 80 25.17 -6.45 0.70
C ILE A 80 24.99 -6.79 2.20
N ALA A 81 23.81 -7.25 2.62
CA ALA A 81 23.50 -7.55 4.02
C ALA A 81 24.52 -8.53 4.63
N SER A 82 24.79 -8.44 5.93
CA SER A 82 25.65 -9.36 6.69
C SER A 82 24.84 -10.19 7.67
N GLU A 83 25.46 -11.21 8.28
CA GLU A 83 24.84 -12.04 9.32
C GLU A 83 24.30 -11.21 10.51
N GLU A 84 24.91 -10.05 10.76
CA GLU A 84 24.56 -9.19 11.90
C GLU A 84 23.31 -8.33 11.64
N ASN A 85 22.99 -7.98 10.40
CA ASN A 85 21.99 -6.96 10.09
C ASN A 85 20.89 -7.39 9.12
N TYR A 86 20.97 -8.57 8.51
CA TYR A 86 20.04 -8.95 7.43
C TYR A 86 18.57 -9.00 7.86
N GLN A 87 18.28 -9.40 9.11
CA GLN A 87 16.91 -9.45 9.61
C GLN A 87 16.33 -8.04 9.79
N GLU A 88 17.12 -7.10 10.31
CA GLU A 88 16.71 -5.70 10.46
C GLU A 88 16.49 -5.06 9.09
N LEU A 89 17.42 -5.26 8.16
CA LEU A 89 17.30 -4.75 6.80
C LEU A 89 16.06 -5.33 6.09
N TRP A 90 15.80 -6.62 6.27
CA TRP A 90 14.61 -7.28 5.73
C TRP A 90 13.32 -6.70 6.31
N GLY A 91 13.22 -6.59 7.64
CA GLY A 91 12.06 -6.02 8.32
C GLY A 91 11.80 -4.56 7.91
N TYR A 92 12.87 -3.78 7.76
CA TYR A 92 12.75 -2.40 7.28
C TYR A 92 12.29 -2.34 5.82
N PHE A 93 12.88 -3.15 4.95
CA PHE A 93 12.48 -3.22 3.55
C PHE A 93 11.03 -3.67 3.40
N SER A 94 10.62 -4.74 4.07
CA SER A 94 9.28 -5.31 3.92
C SER A 94 8.19 -4.35 4.37
N GLY A 95 8.38 -3.67 5.52
CA GLY A 95 7.45 -2.64 5.99
C GLY A 95 7.32 -1.48 5.00
N ARG A 96 8.46 -0.92 4.57
CA ARG A 96 8.47 0.24 3.66
C ARG A 96 7.94 -0.11 2.27
N PHE A 97 8.30 -1.28 1.74
CA PHE A 97 7.79 -1.76 0.47
C PHE A 97 6.29 -2.05 0.55
N GLY A 98 5.82 -2.68 1.63
CA GLY A 98 4.40 -2.95 1.87
C GLY A 98 3.55 -1.68 1.87
N ASP A 99 3.94 -0.68 2.66
CA ASP A 99 3.24 0.61 2.74
C ASP A 99 3.15 1.30 1.36
N GLU A 100 4.25 1.28 0.63
CA GLU A 100 4.36 1.94 -0.67
C GLU A 100 3.56 1.18 -1.76
N TYR A 101 3.64 -0.16 -1.76
CA TYR A 101 2.83 -1.02 -2.63
C TYR A 101 1.34 -0.78 -2.41
N ASP A 102 0.90 -0.71 -1.15
CA ASP A 102 -0.48 -0.41 -0.76
C ASP A 102 -0.91 0.96 -1.27
N ARG A 103 -0.08 1.99 -1.07
CA ARG A 103 -0.34 3.36 -1.53
C ARG A 103 -0.51 3.43 -3.04
N ILE A 104 0.40 2.82 -3.80
CA ILE A 104 0.35 2.78 -5.26
C ILE A 104 -0.91 2.04 -5.71
N SER A 105 -1.16 0.85 -5.16
CA SER A 105 -2.31 0.00 -5.52
C SER A 105 -3.65 0.73 -5.29
N ARG A 106 -3.84 1.37 -4.13
CA ARG A 106 -5.03 2.19 -3.84
C ARG A 106 -5.17 3.34 -4.82
N SER A 107 -4.07 4.01 -5.16
CA SER A 107 -4.11 5.17 -6.07
C SER A 107 -4.61 4.82 -7.48
N ILE A 108 -4.31 3.62 -7.96
CA ILE A 108 -4.66 3.13 -9.31
C ILE A 108 -5.93 2.26 -9.34
N GLY A 109 -6.53 1.99 -8.18
CA GLY A 109 -7.73 1.15 -8.04
C GLY A 109 -7.48 -0.35 -8.19
N VAL A 110 -6.25 -0.83 -7.96
CA VAL A 110 -5.93 -2.25 -7.97
C VAL A 110 -6.15 -2.83 -6.56
N PRO A 111 -6.78 -4.01 -6.42
CA PRO A 111 -6.98 -4.63 -5.12
C PRO A 111 -5.62 -4.92 -4.47
N ILE A 112 -5.52 -4.58 -3.19
CA ILE A 112 -4.31 -4.83 -2.40
C ILE A 112 -4.13 -6.33 -2.26
N ARG A 113 -3.09 -6.85 -2.90
CA ARG A 113 -2.64 -8.22 -2.70
C ARG A 113 -1.76 -8.20 -1.47
N THR A 114 -2.27 -8.55 -0.30
CA THR A 114 -1.40 -8.83 0.84
C THR A 114 -1.84 -10.11 1.53
N ARG A 115 -0.84 -10.90 1.93
CA ARG A 115 -1.00 -12.00 2.88
C ARG A 115 -1.55 -11.51 4.23
N VAL A 116 -1.31 -10.24 4.57
CA VAL A 116 -1.87 -9.56 5.75
C VAL A 116 -3.40 -9.64 5.75
N TYR A 117 -4.11 -9.46 4.63
CA TYR A 117 -5.56 -9.67 4.58
C TYR A 117 -6.01 -11.14 4.73
N ARG A 118 -5.12 -12.13 4.55
CA ARG A 118 -5.40 -13.56 4.80
C ARG A 118 -5.09 -13.99 6.23
N LEU A 119 -4.11 -13.36 6.89
CA LEU A 119 -3.69 -13.68 8.27
C LEU A 119 -4.31 -12.74 9.32
N SER A 120 -4.78 -11.55 8.96
CA SER A 120 -5.35 -10.57 9.90
C SER A 120 -6.82 -10.79 10.23
N ARG A 121 -7.36 -12.03 10.08
CA ARG A 121 -8.66 -12.35 10.70
C ARG A 121 -8.63 -12.14 12.22
N SER A 122 -7.46 -12.23 12.86
CA SER A 122 -7.29 -11.93 14.29
C SER A 122 -7.20 -10.44 14.64
N HIS A 123 -7.04 -9.52 13.68
CA HIS A 123 -7.06 -8.06 13.91
C HIS A 123 -8.46 -7.45 13.76
N TYR A 124 -9.45 -8.25 13.34
CA TYR A 124 -10.85 -7.84 13.21
C TYR A 124 -11.76 -8.53 14.23
N GLU A 125 -11.21 -9.16 15.27
CA GLU A 125 -12.01 -9.81 16.32
C GLU A 125 -12.73 -8.79 17.23
N ASP A 126 -12.28 -7.53 17.25
CA ASP A 126 -12.90 -6.51 18.09
C ASP A 126 -13.88 -5.63 17.30
N GLN A 127 -15.18 -5.82 17.52
CA GLN A 127 -16.25 -5.04 16.88
C GLN A 127 -16.07 -3.53 17.05
N GLY A 128 -15.43 -3.09 18.14
CA GLY A 128 -15.14 -1.67 18.40
C GLY A 128 -14.15 -1.05 17.42
N HIS A 129 -13.22 -1.84 16.88
CA HIS A 129 -12.19 -1.32 15.98
C HIS A 129 -12.74 -1.04 14.57
N TRP A 130 -13.73 -1.82 14.15
CA TRP A 130 -14.51 -1.59 12.93
C TRP A 130 -15.24 -0.25 12.94
N TRP A 131 -15.96 0.06 14.03
CA TRP A 131 -16.63 1.35 14.20
C TRP A 131 -15.66 2.52 14.18
N ARG A 132 -14.48 2.34 14.79
CA ARG A 132 -13.44 3.38 14.80
C ARG A 132 -12.87 3.64 13.40
N ILE A 133 -12.67 2.61 12.58
CA ILE A 133 -12.23 2.79 11.19
C ILE A 133 -13.35 3.42 10.34
N TYR A 134 -14.60 2.98 10.52
CA TYR A 134 -15.73 3.48 9.75
C TYR A 134 -16.06 4.95 10.05
N LEU A 135 -15.99 5.36 11.31
CA LEU A 135 -16.33 6.73 11.74
C LEU A 135 -15.16 7.72 11.64
N PHE A 136 -13.91 7.27 11.72
CA PHE A 136 -12.74 8.17 11.79
C PHE A 136 -11.80 8.10 10.57
N SER A 137 -12.07 7.26 9.58
CA SER A 137 -11.27 7.20 8.35
C SER A 137 -11.73 8.26 7.34
N GLY A 138 -11.27 9.50 7.56
CA GLY A 138 -11.30 10.57 6.56
C GLY A 138 -12.55 11.45 6.55
N LYS A 139 -12.44 12.59 5.86
CA LYS A 139 -13.48 13.63 5.78
C LYS A 139 -14.81 13.15 5.15
N GLU A 140 -14.79 12.04 4.42
CA GLU A 140 -15.96 11.44 3.77
C GLU A 140 -16.82 10.65 4.78
N ALA A 141 -16.22 10.06 5.83
CA ALA A 141 -16.92 9.28 6.85
C ALA A 141 -17.95 10.10 7.65
N ILE A 142 -17.69 11.39 7.85
CA ILE A 142 -18.62 12.31 8.52
C ILE A 142 -19.89 12.50 7.67
N ILE A 143 -19.74 12.62 6.36
CA ILE A 143 -20.85 12.81 5.42
C ILE A 143 -21.73 11.55 5.40
N ASP A 144 -21.12 10.38 5.35
CA ASP A 144 -21.84 9.10 5.37
C ASP A 144 -22.58 8.89 6.71
N THR A 145 -21.95 9.24 7.82
CA THR A 145 -22.58 9.14 9.16
C THR A 145 -23.79 10.07 9.28
N VAL A 146 -23.67 11.32 8.83
CA VAL A 146 -24.79 12.27 8.80
C VAL A 146 -25.90 11.76 7.89
N SER A 147 -25.56 11.18 6.74
CA SER A 147 -26.54 10.64 5.78
C SER A 147 -27.34 9.48 6.38
N ILE A 148 -26.68 8.55 7.09
CA ILE A 148 -27.34 7.41 7.76
C ILE A 148 -28.26 7.88 8.89
N VAL A 149 -27.82 8.82 9.72
CA VAL A 149 -28.63 9.38 10.81
C VAL A 149 -29.85 10.10 10.26
N THR A 150 -29.69 10.87 9.18
CA THR A 150 -30.80 11.57 8.53
C THR A 150 -31.80 10.58 7.94
N LEU A 151 -31.31 9.52 7.28
CA LEU A 151 -32.17 8.47 6.72
C LEU A 151 -32.96 7.72 7.81
N ALA A 152 -32.32 7.41 8.93
CA ALA A 152 -32.95 6.77 10.07
C ALA A 152 -34.01 7.67 10.74
N ALA A 153 -33.74 8.97 10.86
CA ALA A 153 -34.69 9.95 11.38
C ALA A 153 -35.92 10.09 10.46
N ILE A 154 -35.71 10.12 9.14
CA ILE A 154 -36.80 10.14 8.16
C ILE A 154 -37.63 8.85 8.26
N LEU A 155 -37.00 7.69 8.34
CA LEU A 155 -37.71 6.41 8.49
C LEU A 155 -38.52 6.33 9.79
N LEU A 156 -37.96 6.81 10.91
CA LEU A 156 -38.67 6.91 12.19
C LEU A 156 -39.87 7.87 12.12
N PHE A 157 -39.73 8.97 11.40
CA PHE A 157 -40.80 9.94 11.20
C PHE A 157 -41.94 9.41 10.30
N TYR A 158 -41.63 8.49 9.37
CA TYR A 158 -42.64 7.84 8.53
C TYR A 158 -43.29 6.60 9.18
N LEU A 159 -42.70 6.05 10.25
CA LEU A 159 -43.22 4.91 11.01
C LEU A 159 -44.05 5.31 12.25
N LEU A 160 -44.03 6.61 12.61
CA LEU A 160 -44.87 7.26 13.62
C LEU A 160 -46.08 7.93 12.96
#